data_AF-A0A3D5J034-F1
#
_entry.id   AF-A0A3D5J034-F1
#
_cell.length_a   1.000
_cell.length_b   1.000
_cell.length_c   1.000
_cell.angle_alpha   90.00
_cell.angle_beta   90.00
_cell.angle_gamma   90.00
#
_symmetry.space_group_name_H-M   'P 1'
#
loop_
_entity.id
_entity.type
_entity.pdbx_description
1 polymer ?
#
loop_
_entity_poly.entity_id
_entity_poly.type
_entity_poly.pdbx_seq_one_letter_code
_entity_poly.pdbx_strand_id
1 'polypeptide(L)'
;MKTIKNLERLQQLHEMIEMENTGSPKEISNKMNVSERLVYNLIEQLKDYQADICYSRRSKTYYYCNSFDLKVNISVAVISDNELTEIFAGSYFSGKSFSLQGLCGDQPYFYNK
;
A
#
# COMPACT_ATOMS: atom_id res chain seq x y z
N MET A 1 3.49 1.36 17.90
CA MET A 1 4.05 2.71 17.62
C MET A 1 3.04 3.45 16.74
N LYS A 2 2.67 4.69 17.07
CA LYS A 2 1.70 5.50 16.31
C LYS A 2 2.43 6.63 15.58
N THR A 3 3.21 6.31 14.55
CA THR A 3 3.99 7.30 13.78
C THR A 3 3.62 7.25 12.30
N ILE A 4 3.83 8.34 11.57
CA ILE A 4 3.63 8.42 10.11
C ILE A 4 4.38 7.29 9.40
N LYS A 5 5.64 7.06 9.80
CA LYS A 5 6.48 5.95 9.29
C LYS A 5 5.86 4.56 9.49
N ASN A 6 5.05 4.36 10.52
CA ASN A 6 4.37 3.08 10.71
C ASN A 6 3.24 2.89 9.70
N LEU A 7 2.51 3.96 9.35
CA LEU A 7 1.49 3.92 8.31
C LEU A 7 2.10 3.62 6.94
N GLU A 8 3.24 4.25 6.61
CA GLU A 8 4.00 3.96 5.38
C GLU A 8 4.39 2.49 5.29
N ARG A 9 4.88 1.91 6.41
CA ARG A 9 5.27 0.50 6.47
C ARG A 9 4.06 -0.44 6.33
N LEU A 10 2.93 -0.10 6.94
CA LEU A 10 1.69 -0.87 6.77
C LEU A 10 1.27 -0.91 5.30
N GLN A 11 1.35 0.22 4.61
CA GLN A 11 1.01 0.29 3.20
C GLN A 11 2.01 -0.48 2.31
N GLN A 12 3.31 -0.34 2.56
CA GLN A 12 4.32 -1.13 1.83
C GLN A 12 4.10 -2.64 2.02
N LEU A 13 3.82 -3.08 3.25
CA LEU A 13 3.52 -4.48 3.52
C LEU A 13 2.24 -4.93 2.82
N HIS A 14 1.18 -4.11 2.85
CA HIS A 14 -0.07 -4.37 2.16
C HIS A 14 0.14 -4.59 0.66
N GLU A 15 0.85 -3.67 -0.02
CA GLU A 15 1.17 -3.80 -1.45
C GLU A 15 1.93 -5.09 -1.76
N MET A 16 2.87 -5.50 -0.89
CA MET A 16 3.62 -6.74 -1.08
C MET A 16 2.75 -8.00 -0.92
N ILE A 17 1.79 -7.99 0.02
CA ILE A 17 0.84 -9.09 0.25
C ILE A 17 -0.15 -9.17 -0.91
N GLU A 18 -0.67 -8.03 -1.36
CA GLU A 18 -1.60 -7.95 -2.50
C GLU A 18 -0.97 -8.48 -3.79
N MET A 19 0.31 -8.16 -4.03
CA MET A 19 1.07 -8.70 -5.17
C MET A 19 1.55 -10.15 -4.97
N GLU A 20 1.31 -10.76 -3.80
CA GLU A 20 1.81 -12.08 -3.44
C GLU A 20 3.33 -12.24 -3.67
N ASN A 21 4.10 -11.18 -3.37
CA ASN A 21 5.55 -11.12 -3.57
C ASN A 21 6.30 -10.74 -2.27
N THR A 22 5.84 -11.29 -1.14
CA THR A 22 6.45 -10.94 0.14
C THR A 22 7.80 -11.63 0.34
N GLY A 23 7.88 -12.93 0.02
CA GLY A 23 8.92 -13.80 0.53
C GLY A 23 8.65 -14.24 1.98
N SER A 24 9.67 -14.80 2.61
CA SER A 24 9.75 -15.06 4.05
C SER A 24 9.81 -13.77 4.89
N PRO A 25 9.47 -13.80 6.19
CA PRO A 25 9.58 -12.65 7.08
C PRO A 25 10.96 -11.97 7.07
N LYS A 26 12.03 -12.75 6.93
CA LYS A 26 13.41 -12.26 6.78
C LYS A 26 13.62 -11.50 5.47
N GLU A 27 13.03 -11.95 4.38
CA GLU A 27 13.11 -11.24 3.11
C GLU A 27 12.31 -9.94 3.15
N ILE A 28 11.12 -9.96 3.78
CA ILE A 28 10.33 -8.73 4.01
C ILE A 28 11.12 -7.74 4.87
N SER A 29 11.74 -8.22 5.95
CA SER A 29 12.51 -7.36 6.85
C SER A 29 13.70 -6.70 6.15
N ASN A 30 14.38 -7.45 5.28
CA ASN A 30 15.47 -6.92 4.45
C ASN A 30 14.96 -5.91 3.42
N LYS A 31 13.86 -6.22 2.70
CA LYS A 31 13.26 -5.33 1.70
C LYS A 31 12.81 -4.00 2.30
N MET A 32 12.18 -4.03 3.47
CA MET A 32 11.67 -2.85 4.18
C MET A 32 12.71 -2.18 5.08
N ASN A 33 13.92 -2.75 5.21
CA ASN A 33 14.97 -2.34 6.14
C ASN A 33 14.47 -2.18 7.59
N VAL A 34 13.85 -3.24 8.12
CA VAL A 34 13.31 -3.33 9.48
C VAL A 34 13.72 -4.64 10.14
N SER A 35 13.42 -4.81 11.42
CA SER A 35 13.59 -6.11 12.09
C SER A 35 12.45 -7.06 11.73
N GLU A 36 12.74 -8.38 11.72
CA GLU A 36 11.71 -9.42 11.54
C GLU A 36 10.57 -9.27 12.57
N ARG A 37 10.92 -8.90 13.82
CA ARG A 37 9.92 -8.60 14.86
C ARG A 37 8.95 -7.51 14.43
N LEU A 38 9.41 -6.45 13.77
CA LEU A 38 8.52 -5.39 13.29
C LEU A 38 7.63 -5.89 12.15
N VAL A 39 8.13 -6.77 11.27
CA VAL A 39 7.30 -7.40 10.22
C VAL A 39 6.13 -8.15 10.85
N TYR A 40 6.38 -9.00 11.86
CA TYR A 40 5.29 -9.70 12.54
C TYR A 40 4.30 -8.73 13.20
N ASN A 41 4.79 -7.67 13.84
CA ASN A 41 3.91 -6.65 14.42
C ASN A 41 3.06 -5.91 13.36
N LEU A 42 3.58 -5.70 12.15
CA LEU A 42 2.84 -5.08 11.06
C LEU A 42 1.77 -6.04 10.51
N ILE A 43 2.09 -7.34 10.39
CA ILE A 43 1.12 -8.37 10.01
C ILE A 43 -0.02 -8.44 11.02
N GLU A 44 0.29 -8.47 12.32
CA GLU A 44 -0.74 -8.47 13.37
C GLU A 44 -1.60 -7.20 13.33
N GLN A 45 -1.01 -6.03 13.09
CA GLN A 45 -1.79 -4.80 12.92
C GLN A 45 -2.75 -4.86 11.71
N LEU A 46 -2.36 -5.48 10.60
CA LEU A 46 -3.27 -5.67 9.48
C LEU A 46 -4.42 -6.63 9.86
N LYS A 47 -4.14 -7.68 10.63
CA LYS A 47 -5.18 -8.58 11.16
C LYS A 47 -6.14 -7.87 12.11
N ASP A 48 -5.63 -6.96 12.95
CA ASP A 48 -6.46 -6.10 13.80
C ASP A 48 -7.44 -5.25 12.96
N TYR A 49 -7.10 -4.95 11.71
CA TYR A 49 -7.96 -4.27 10.74
C TYR A 49 -8.84 -5.22 9.92
N GLN A 50 -9.02 -6.47 10.40
CA GLN A 50 -9.85 -7.50 9.76
C GLN A 50 -9.26 -8.05 8.45
N ALA A 51 -7.95 -7.90 8.22
CA ALA A 51 -7.27 -8.62 7.15
C ALA A 51 -7.01 -10.08 7.56
N ASP A 52 -7.61 -11.02 6.86
CA ASP A 52 -7.27 -12.43 7.01
C ASP A 52 -6.02 -12.72 6.18
N ILE A 53 -4.88 -12.98 6.82
CA ILE A 53 -3.58 -13.12 6.18
C ILE A 53 -3.06 -14.54 6.36
N CYS A 54 -2.84 -15.21 5.24
CA CYS A 54 -2.37 -16.59 5.17
C CYS A 54 -0.95 -16.64 4.57
N TYR A 55 -0.17 -17.68 4.89
CA TYR A 55 1.16 -17.90 4.30
C TYR A 55 1.20 -19.17 3.46
N SER A 56 1.51 -19.03 2.17
CA SER A 56 1.73 -20.16 1.27
C SER A 56 3.18 -20.62 1.35
N ARG A 57 3.42 -21.81 1.89
CA ARG A 57 4.77 -22.42 1.92
C ARG A 57 5.28 -22.77 0.52
N ARG A 58 4.37 -23.10 -0.41
CA ARG A 58 4.71 -23.46 -1.80
C ARG A 58 5.21 -22.25 -2.58
N SER A 59 4.46 -21.14 -2.50
CA SER A 59 4.76 -19.89 -3.20
C SER A 59 5.72 -18.99 -2.42
N LYS A 60 5.99 -19.33 -1.14
CA LYS A 60 6.78 -18.55 -0.18
C LYS A 60 6.30 -17.10 -0.05
N THR A 61 5.00 -16.89 -0.01
CA THR A 61 4.42 -15.55 0.12
C THR A 61 3.23 -15.52 1.07
N TYR A 62 3.03 -14.38 1.70
CA TYR A 62 1.77 -14.02 2.31
C TYR A 62 0.76 -13.59 1.25
N TYR A 63 -0.51 -13.83 1.52
CA TYR A 63 -1.65 -13.46 0.68
C TYR A 63 -2.88 -13.21 1.56
N TYR A 64 -3.87 -12.48 1.04
CA TYR A 64 -5.15 -12.25 1.72
C TYR A 64 -6.11 -13.41 1.47
N CYS A 65 -6.65 -13.97 2.55
CA CYS A 65 -7.67 -15.02 2.54
C CYS A 65 -9.09 -14.44 2.39
N ASN A 66 -9.26 -13.13 2.61
CA ASN A 66 -10.50 -12.38 2.37
C ASN A 66 -10.27 -11.19 1.43
N SER A 67 -11.36 -10.60 0.92
CA SER A 67 -11.27 -9.33 0.19
C SER A 67 -10.92 -8.21 1.18
N PHE A 68 -9.73 -7.66 1.04
CA PHE A 68 -9.19 -6.63 1.92
C PHE A 68 -8.38 -5.62 1.09
N ASP A 69 -8.58 -4.34 1.36
CA ASP A 69 -7.87 -3.23 0.72
C ASP A 69 -7.57 -2.16 1.78
N LEU A 70 -6.31 -1.72 1.87
CA LEU A 70 -5.88 -0.73 2.85
C LEU A 70 -5.63 0.63 2.17
N LYS A 71 -6.49 1.60 2.46
CA LYS A 71 -6.33 2.99 1.99
C LYS A 71 -5.86 3.89 3.12
N VAL A 72 -4.68 4.50 2.95
CA VAL A 72 -4.11 5.46 3.91
C VAL A 72 -4.08 6.85 3.29
N ASN A 73 -4.85 7.77 3.86
CA ASN A 73 -4.87 9.18 3.47
C ASN A 73 -4.32 10.03 4.60
N ILE A 74 -3.28 10.84 4.33
CA ILE A 74 -2.67 11.74 5.31
C ILE A 74 -2.71 13.16 4.73
N SER A 75 -3.33 14.09 5.45
CA SER A 75 -3.44 15.50 5.07
C SER A 75 -2.91 16.40 6.19
N VAL A 76 -2.03 17.34 5.87
CA VAL A 76 -1.49 18.33 6.81
C VAL A 76 -1.67 19.73 6.22
N ALA A 77 -2.44 20.57 6.92
CA ALA A 77 -2.63 21.97 6.59
C ALA A 77 -2.08 22.84 7.71
N VAL A 78 -1.32 23.89 7.35
CA VAL A 78 -0.90 24.93 8.29
C VAL A 78 -1.60 26.21 7.89
N ILE A 79 -2.28 26.81 8.86
CA ILE A 79 -3.04 28.04 8.68
C ILE A 79 -2.26 29.15 9.39
N SER A 80 -1.80 30.14 8.65
CA SER A 80 -1.22 31.38 9.19
C SER A 80 -1.89 32.55 8.47
N ASP A 81 -2.41 33.50 9.25
CA ASP A 81 -3.01 34.75 8.80
C ASP A 81 -4.09 34.63 7.71
N ASN A 82 -5.02 33.68 7.86
CA ASN A 82 -6.19 33.48 6.99
C ASN A 82 -5.86 33.08 5.53
N GLU A 83 -4.62 32.68 5.26
CA GLU A 83 -4.21 32.01 4.02
C GLU A 83 -3.97 30.52 4.30
N LEU A 84 -4.65 29.65 3.53
CA LEU A 84 -4.47 28.20 3.58
C LEU A 84 -3.22 27.83 2.77
N THR A 85 -2.19 27.30 3.44
CA THR A 85 -1.05 26.67 2.76
C THR A 85 -1.13 25.16 2.93
N GLU A 86 -1.46 24.46 1.84
CA GLU A 86 -1.35 23.00 1.78
C GLU A 86 0.13 22.64 1.68
N ILE A 87 0.72 22.13 2.77
CA ILE A 87 2.16 21.84 2.78
C ILE A 87 2.44 20.47 2.16
N PHE A 88 1.44 19.57 2.12
CA PHE A 88 1.65 18.20 1.65
C PHE A 88 0.45 17.64 0.88
N ALA A 89 0.57 17.64 -0.44
CA ALA A 89 -0.24 16.85 -1.38
C ALA A 89 0.72 16.03 -2.26
N GLY A 90 1.39 15.04 -1.66
CA GLY A 90 2.36 14.21 -2.36
C GLY A 90 2.17 12.74 -2.00
N SER A 91 2.01 11.89 -3.02
CA SER A 91 2.09 10.44 -2.87
C SER A 91 3.50 10.04 -2.47
N TYR A 92 3.70 9.62 -1.22
CA TYR A 92 4.90 8.90 -0.78
C TYR A 92 4.94 7.45 -1.32
N PHE A 93 3.88 7.05 -2.00
CA PHE A 93 3.67 5.71 -2.53
C PHE A 93 4.58 5.50 -3.74
N SER A 94 5.61 4.68 -3.52
CA SER A 94 6.31 3.84 -4.48
C SER A 94 6.19 4.27 -5.93
N GLY A 95 7.31 4.68 -6.53
CA GLY A 95 7.43 4.98 -7.97
C GLY A 95 7.14 3.76 -8.85
N LYS A 96 5.87 3.38 -8.95
CA LYS A 96 5.36 2.60 -10.06
C LYS A 96 4.92 3.61 -11.11
N SER A 97 5.79 3.81 -12.10
CA SER A 97 5.34 4.18 -13.44
C SER A 97 4.30 3.15 -13.84
N PHE A 98 3.01 3.49 -13.70
CA PHE A 98 1.95 2.79 -14.39
C PHE A 98 2.26 3.02 -15.87
N SER A 99 2.93 2.06 -16.51
CA SER A 99 2.90 1.98 -17.96
C SER A 99 1.43 1.79 -18.31
N LEU A 100 0.75 2.89 -18.64
CA LEU A 100 -0.47 2.86 -19.43
C LEU A 100 -0.07 2.24 -20.79
N GLN A 101 0.11 0.92 -20.81
CA GLN A 101 -0.01 0.16 -22.04
C GLN A 101 -1.49 0.26 -22.37
N GLY A 102 -1.78 1.23 -23.24
CA GLY A 102 -3.11 1.54 -23.71
C GLY A 102 -3.82 0.25 -24.10
N LEU A 103 -4.95 0.03 -23.46
CA LEU A 103 -6.00 -0.83 -23.98
C LEU A 103 -6.29 -0.32 -25.40
N CYS A 104 -5.97 -1.13 -26.40
CA CYS A 104 -6.50 -0.96 -27.74
C CYS A 104 -8.01 -1.28 -27.63
N GLY A 105 -8.79 -0.26 -27.28
CA GLY A 105 -10.24 -0.29 -27.29
C GLY A 105 -10.70 0.69 -28.35
N ASP A 106 -11.38 0.18 -29.37
CA ASP A 106 -11.96 0.97 -30.44
C ASP A 106 -12.87 2.08 -29.88
N GLN A 107 -12.71 3.30 -30.42
CA GLN A 107 -13.53 4.46 -30.04
C GLN A 107 -15.02 4.21 -30.37
N PRO A 108 -15.97 4.54 -29.47
CA PRO A 108 -17.36 4.63 -29.86
C PRO A 108 -17.57 5.90 -30.69
N TYR A 109 -17.81 5.74 -31.99
CA TYR A 109 -18.25 6.82 -32.86
C TYR A 109 -19.68 7.24 -32.47
N PHE A 110 -19.82 8.41 -31.85
CA PHE A 110 -21.08 9.14 -31.81
C PHE A 110 -21.07 10.18 -32.94
N TYR A 111 -21.85 9.93 -33.99
CA TYR A 111 -22.29 10.99 -34.90
C TYR A 111 -23.81 11.16 -34.74
N ASN A 112 -24.20 12.36 -34.32
CA ASN A 112 -25.58 12.77 -34.16
C ASN A 112 -26.23 12.99 -35.53
N LYS A 113 -27.55 12.77 -35.56
CA LYS A 113 -28.46 12.91 -36.69
C LYS A 113 -28.49 14.32 -37.29
#